data_AF-A0AAD9RA49-F1
#
_entry.id   AF-A0AAD9RA49-F1
#
_cell.length_a   1.000
_cell.length_b   1.000
_cell.length_c   1.000
_cell.angle_alpha   90.00
_cell.angle_beta   90.00
_cell.angle_gamma   90.00
#
_symmetry.space_group_name_H-M   'P 1'
#
loop_
_entity.id
_entity.type
_entity.pdbx_description
1 polymer ?
#
loop_
_entity_poly.entity_id
_entity_poly.type
_entity_poly.pdbx_seq_one_letter_code
_entity_poly.pdbx_strand_id
1 'polypeptide(L)'
;MALLYRFVQLPDRSGTRVFSFVVTRSVVRDPERDVTSKELVCGFQRWAVAFSRGDKVLGVYLVWRGASRNLRVYVDFTFTLLNREHFSMNEGFSGKRVKFTYELPAQGNRNYIPVSDLYTRNFADTNGEFQLELSMANVRTVYMTEVRMPTGVFSTGQPKSNKLETDCFTFGGFDWNVVIYPYGNKEAEGCRGQENRVSVYLMRLTGFDHRCRVRYSVALGEGDRRIDSGQIEDLSDAEGCGFGWHPRIRWSEIAHKGVLRVSLEMVEARTICEVAVQALGPPVLSPTPCYDRDKQAWVVRADLHSETVRLHLVYKDINHVPRNHLRYVNWSAYLLRGEDPDTVAIGLPGGPFSRYYAQESADEGIIMETNLDTNEIKDNHCPFLTDKKQLRIRLEWNESHLLFQATYHKYDDVCRIHNQQMRREIASLQAENYSLERQLFSYQKSLAFAQAQQQQHQQQQQQQQQQQTQQQPQQPGQPRHTSHQAHLERSASTDTEYA
;
A
#
# COMPACT_ATOMS: atom_id res chain seq x y z
N MET A 1 25.30 0.84 12.61
CA MET A 1 24.24 1.69 12.04
C MET A 1 23.59 0.89 10.95
N ALA A 2 22.28 1.05 10.76
CA ALA A 2 21.58 0.46 9.62
C ALA A 2 21.29 1.57 8.60
N LEU A 3 21.88 1.44 7.42
CA LEU A 3 21.81 2.44 6.35
C LEU A 3 20.81 1.94 5.31
N LEU A 4 19.73 2.68 5.09
CA LEU A 4 18.75 2.34 4.04
C LEU A 4 19.46 2.45 2.70
N TYR A 5 19.63 1.33 2.00
CA TYR A 5 20.50 1.20 0.85
C TYR A 5 19.73 1.18 -0.47
N ARG A 6 18.63 0.40 -0.52
CA ARG A 6 17.72 0.33 -1.67
C ARG A 6 16.28 0.32 -1.19
N PHE A 7 15.40 0.74 -2.08
CA PHE A 7 13.96 0.77 -1.88
C PHE A 7 13.28 0.32 -3.17
N VAL A 8 12.22 -0.47 -3.04
CA VAL A 8 11.35 -0.80 -4.15
C VAL A 8 9.90 -0.91 -3.68
N GLN A 9 8.99 -0.40 -4.50
CA GLN A 9 7.55 -0.60 -4.35
C GLN A 9 7.11 -1.65 -5.35
N LEU A 10 6.43 -2.69 -4.88
CA LEU A 10 5.87 -3.73 -5.73
C LEU A 10 4.48 -3.32 -6.24
N PRO A 11 4.13 -3.60 -7.50
CA PRO A 11 2.83 -3.29 -8.07
C PRO A 11 1.80 -4.38 -7.69
N ASP A 12 1.65 -4.64 -6.39
CA ASP A 12 0.69 -5.60 -5.86
C ASP A 12 -0.49 -4.91 -5.14
N ARG A 13 -1.54 -5.68 -4.86
CA ARG A 13 -2.76 -5.15 -4.19
C ARG A 13 -2.51 -4.75 -2.74
N SER A 14 -1.48 -5.32 -2.12
CA SER A 14 -1.13 -5.05 -0.73
C SER A 14 -0.24 -3.82 -0.56
N GLY A 15 0.20 -3.20 -1.66
CA GLY A 15 1.10 -2.06 -1.65
C GLY A 15 2.42 -2.40 -0.98
N THR A 16 3.03 -3.52 -1.34
CA THR A 16 4.23 -4.00 -0.69
C THR A 16 5.41 -3.07 -0.99
N ARG A 17 6.14 -2.71 0.08
CA ARG A 17 7.34 -1.88 0.04
C ARG A 17 8.48 -2.65 0.65
N VAL A 18 9.59 -2.72 -0.06
CA VAL A 18 10.78 -3.46 0.35
C VAL A 18 11.92 -2.47 0.57
N PHE A 19 12.45 -2.49 1.79
CA PHE A 19 13.55 -1.64 2.24
C PHE A 19 14.76 -2.52 2.51
N SER A 20 15.84 -2.34 1.74
CA SER A 20 17.08 -3.07 1.95
C SER A 20 18.07 -2.19 2.71
N PHE A 21 18.66 -2.72 3.78
CA PHE A 21 19.62 -2.04 4.63
C PHE A 21 20.99 -2.68 4.54
N VAL A 22 22.03 -1.85 4.54
CA VAL A 22 23.39 -2.26 4.88
C VAL A 22 23.60 -1.99 6.37
N VAL A 23 23.84 -3.05 7.12
CA VAL A 23 24.01 -2.99 8.57
C VAL A 23 25.49 -3.08 8.89
N THR A 24 26.03 -2.04 9.52
CA THR A 24 27.48 -1.96 9.81
C THR A 24 27.84 -2.73 11.08
N ARG A 25 29.10 -3.17 11.17
CA ARG A 25 29.66 -3.94 12.30
C ARG A 25 29.44 -3.34 13.70
N SER A 26 29.14 -2.04 13.78
CA SER A 26 28.83 -1.38 15.05
C SER A 26 27.62 -2.01 15.77
N VAL A 27 26.67 -2.60 15.02
CA VAL A 27 25.51 -3.30 15.59
C VAL A 27 25.91 -4.52 16.41
N VAL A 28 26.96 -5.23 15.98
CA VAL A 28 27.40 -6.47 16.62
C VAL A 28 28.56 -6.26 17.60
N ARG A 29 29.20 -5.08 17.60
CA ARG A 29 30.37 -4.82 18.46
C ARG A 29 30.01 -4.31 19.85
N ASP A 30 29.00 -3.46 19.95
CA ASP A 30 28.66 -2.74 21.18
C ASP A 30 27.35 -3.27 21.78
N PRO A 31 27.41 -4.14 22.81
CA PRO A 31 26.21 -4.77 23.37
C PRO A 31 25.35 -3.82 24.21
N GLU A 32 25.89 -2.69 24.68
CA GLU A 32 25.16 -1.76 25.55
C GLU A 32 24.36 -0.73 24.77
N ARG A 33 24.56 -0.66 23.44
CA ARG A 33 23.97 0.37 22.59
C ARG A 33 23.06 -0.25 21.52
N ASP A 34 21.76 -0.01 21.68
CA ASP A 34 20.80 -0.25 20.62
C ASP A 34 21.11 0.64 19.41
N VAL A 35 21.09 0.04 18.23
CA VAL A 35 21.34 0.75 16.98
C VAL A 35 20.05 0.86 16.21
N THR A 36 19.71 2.07 15.78
CA THR A 36 18.53 2.33 14.96
C THR A 36 18.90 2.84 13.58
N SER A 37 18.09 2.51 12.58
CA SER A 37 18.17 3.14 11.26
C SER A 37 17.74 4.61 11.34
N LYS A 38 18.05 5.37 10.28
CA LYS A 38 17.26 6.58 9.99
C LYS A 38 15.81 6.19 9.75
N GLU A 39 14.92 7.15 9.97
CA GLU A 39 13.50 6.91 9.76
C GLU A 39 13.16 6.73 8.29
N LEU A 40 12.19 5.87 8.05
CA LEU A 40 11.59 5.61 6.75
C LEU A 40 10.08 5.83 6.85
N VAL A 41 9.46 6.10 5.70
CA VAL A 41 8.01 6.30 5.61
C VAL A 41 7.40 5.12 4.88
N CYS A 42 6.35 4.54 5.44
CA CYS A 42 5.58 3.47 4.80
C CYS A 42 4.13 3.55 5.27
N GLY A 43 3.17 3.57 4.34
CA GLY A 43 1.74 3.71 4.65
C GLY A 43 1.43 5.01 5.42
N PHE A 44 2.06 6.13 5.03
CA PHE A 44 1.93 7.44 5.68
C PHE A 44 2.35 7.48 7.16
N GLN A 45 3.04 6.44 7.64
CA GLN A 45 3.58 6.34 8.99
C GLN A 45 5.11 6.37 8.96
N ARG A 46 5.71 6.88 10.04
CA ARG A 46 7.16 6.92 10.25
C ARG A 46 7.62 5.69 11.02
N TRP A 47 8.64 5.02 10.49
CA TRP A 47 9.18 3.77 11.03
C TRP A 47 10.70 3.86 11.17
N ALA A 48 11.27 3.00 12.00
CA ALA A 48 12.69 2.74 12.05
C ALA A 48 12.94 1.25 12.30
N VAL A 49 14.08 0.74 11.84
CA VAL A 49 14.57 -0.58 12.21
C VAL A 49 15.52 -0.43 13.38
N ALA A 50 15.26 -1.15 14.47
CA ALA A 50 16.11 -1.18 15.65
C ALA A 50 16.77 -2.55 15.81
N PHE A 51 18.00 -2.54 16.28
CA PHE A 51 18.80 -3.72 16.57
C PHE A 51 19.19 -3.67 18.04
N SER A 52 18.92 -4.76 18.75
CA SER A 52 19.40 -4.98 20.12
C SER A 52 20.36 -6.15 20.14
N ARG A 53 21.32 -6.15 21.06
CA ARG A 53 22.20 -7.30 21.29
C ARG A 53 22.08 -7.76 22.74
N GLY A 54 21.51 -8.94 22.96
CA GLY A 54 21.45 -9.59 24.27
C GLY A 54 22.12 -10.95 24.21
N ASP A 55 22.93 -11.33 25.19
CA ASP A 55 23.53 -12.66 25.34
C ASP A 55 24.14 -13.26 24.05
N LYS A 56 24.87 -12.43 23.28
CA LYS A 56 25.49 -12.79 21.97
C LYS A 56 24.48 -13.13 20.87
N VAL A 57 23.21 -12.79 21.04
CA VAL A 57 22.15 -12.92 20.03
C VAL A 57 21.76 -11.52 19.54
N LEU A 58 21.57 -11.41 18.23
CA LEU A 58 21.06 -10.21 17.60
C LEU A 58 19.53 -10.26 17.59
N GLY A 59 18.91 -9.20 18.07
CA GLY A 59 17.48 -8.93 17.94
C GLY A 59 17.21 -7.83 16.92
N VAL A 60 16.08 -7.93 16.21
CA VAL A 60 15.66 -6.96 15.19
C VAL A 60 14.19 -6.59 15.42
N TYR A 61 13.89 -5.29 15.37
CA TYR A 61 12.55 -4.76 15.61
C TYR A 61 12.18 -3.71 14.58
N LEU A 62 10.92 -3.74 14.18
CA LEU A 62 10.24 -2.62 13.54
C LEU A 62 9.71 -1.69 14.64
N VAL A 63 10.04 -0.41 14.56
CA VAL A 63 9.67 0.60 15.55
C VAL A 63 8.84 1.68 14.88
N TRP A 64 7.61 1.88 15.34
CA TRP A 64 6.74 2.98 14.93
C TRP A 64 7.12 4.27 15.67
N ARG A 65 7.41 5.33 14.92
CA ARG A 65 7.88 6.63 15.44
C ARG A 65 6.77 7.67 15.59
N GLY A 66 5.58 7.42 15.05
CA GLY A 66 4.41 8.30 15.12
C GLY A 66 3.38 7.91 16.19
N ALA A 67 3.80 7.15 17.20
CA ALA A 67 2.88 6.58 18.17
C ALA A 67 2.16 7.68 18.98
N SER A 68 0.83 7.68 18.94
CA SER A 68 -0.02 8.61 19.69
C SER A 68 -1.13 7.84 20.40
N ARG A 69 -1.64 8.40 21.50
CA ARG A 69 -2.78 7.81 22.22
C ARG A 69 -3.95 7.65 21.26
N ASN A 70 -4.75 6.60 21.46
CA ASN A 70 -5.93 6.30 20.64
C ASN A 70 -5.66 5.90 19.19
N LEU A 71 -4.44 6.08 18.67
CA LEU A 71 -4.02 5.67 17.35
C LEU A 71 -3.45 4.25 17.36
N ARG A 72 -3.78 3.47 16.33
CA ARG A 72 -3.35 2.08 16.16
C ARG A 72 -2.93 1.88 14.72
N VAL A 73 -1.82 1.18 14.51
CA VAL A 73 -1.35 0.83 13.16
C VAL A 73 -1.26 -0.69 13.06
N TYR A 74 -1.77 -1.24 11.98
CA TYR A 74 -1.64 -2.66 11.64
C TYR A 74 -0.75 -2.77 10.41
N VAL A 75 0.18 -3.72 10.41
CA VAL A 75 1.08 -3.94 9.29
C VAL A 75 1.41 -5.42 9.14
N ASP A 76 1.50 -5.87 7.89
CA ASP A 76 2.17 -7.12 7.56
C ASP A 76 3.65 -6.79 7.32
N PHE A 77 4.56 -7.45 8.01
CA PHE A 77 5.99 -7.25 7.76
C PHE A 77 6.77 -8.56 7.73
N THR A 78 7.89 -8.54 7.02
CA THR A 78 8.87 -9.62 7.01
C THR A 78 10.26 -9.00 7.10
N PHE A 79 11.06 -9.47 8.05
CA PHE A 79 12.50 -9.23 8.06
C PHE A 79 13.22 -10.44 7.47
N THR A 80 14.16 -10.19 6.56
CA THR A 80 14.97 -11.23 5.92
C THR A 80 16.44 -10.83 5.97
N LEU A 81 17.28 -11.65 6.59
CA LEU A 81 18.72 -11.54 6.53
C LEU A 81 19.21 -12.23 5.26
N LEU A 82 19.90 -11.46 4.40
CA LEU A 82 20.35 -11.98 3.11
C LEU A 82 21.68 -12.71 3.27
N ASN A 83 21.69 -13.98 2.91
CA ASN A 83 22.90 -14.76 2.77
C ASN A 83 23.72 -14.22 1.59
N ARG A 84 25.05 -14.27 1.66
CA ARG A 84 25.89 -13.72 0.58
C ARG A 84 26.11 -14.72 -0.57
N GLU A 85 25.82 -16.00 -0.36
CA GLU A 85 26.11 -17.08 -1.31
C GLU A 85 24.87 -17.63 -2.00
N HIS A 86 23.79 -17.90 -1.25
CA HIS A 86 22.60 -18.53 -1.82
C HIS A 86 21.30 -18.09 -1.15
N PHE A 87 20.27 -17.80 -1.96
CA PHE A 87 19.00 -17.27 -1.47
C PHE A 87 18.24 -18.23 -0.55
N SER A 88 18.37 -19.54 -0.73
CA SER A 88 17.73 -20.55 0.12
C SER A 88 18.27 -20.56 1.56
N MET A 89 19.44 -19.95 1.79
CA MET A 89 20.06 -19.83 3.10
C MET A 89 19.69 -18.53 3.81
N ASN A 90 18.85 -17.69 3.19
CA ASN A 90 18.30 -16.51 3.85
C ASN A 90 17.53 -16.92 5.11
N GLU A 91 17.68 -16.13 6.16
CA GLU A 91 16.93 -16.31 7.40
C GLU A 91 15.91 -15.19 7.52
N GLY A 92 14.76 -15.46 8.11
CA GLY A 92 13.73 -14.44 8.20
C GLY A 92 12.62 -14.77 9.17
N PHE A 93 11.90 -13.74 9.59
CA PHE A 93 10.67 -13.87 10.35
C PHE A 93 9.64 -12.87 9.85
N SER A 94 8.37 -13.21 10.00
CA SER A 94 7.27 -12.37 9.55
C SER A 94 6.17 -12.27 10.59
N GLY A 95 5.36 -11.23 10.46
CA GLY A 95 4.14 -11.05 11.22
C GLY A 95 3.03 -10.53 10.30
N LYS A 96 1.83 -11.08 10.43
CA LYS A 96 0.63 -10.63 9.72
C LYS A 96 -0.28 -9.85 10.66
N ARG A 97 -0.77 -8.70 10.19
CA ARG A 97 -1.65 -7.75 10.90
C ARG A 97 -1.13 -7.40 12.28
N VAL A 98 0.19 -7.23 12.39
CA VAL A 98 0.83 -6.91 13.66
C VAL A 98 0.38 -5.53 14.11
N LYS A 99 -0.10 -5.45 15.35
CA LYS A 99 -0.68 -4.23 15.93
C LYS A 99 0.38 -3.43 16.68
N PHE A 100 0.50 -2.16 16.31
CA PHE A 100 1.29 -1.14 16.96
C PHE A 100 0.37 -0.15 17.67
N THR A 101 0.77 0.27 18.86
CA THR A 101 0.02 1.20 19.72
C THR A 101 0.98 2.15 20.41
N TYR A 102 0.46 3.15 21.13
CA TYR A 102 1.27 4.02 21.97
C TYR A 102 2.07 3.25 23.03
N GLU A 103 1.48 2.22 23.62
CA GLU A 103 2.10 1.40 24.67
C GLU A 103 3.05 0.33 24.10
N LEU A 104 2.80 -0.11 22.87
CA LEU A 104 3.60 -1.12 22.16
C LEU A 104 4.00 -0.59 20.77
N PRO A 105 4.97 0.36 20.70
CA PRO A 105 5.41 0.95 19.44
C PRO A 105 6.49 0.13 18.72
N ALA A 106 7.04 -0.92 19.36
CA ALA A 106 8.09 -1.76 18.78
C ALA A 106 7.67 -3.23 18.79
N GLN A 107 7.89 -3.91 17.66
CA GLN A 107 7.60 -5.34 17.48
C GLN A 107 8.74 -5.98 16.70
N GLY A 108 9.13 -7.20 17.06
CA GLY A 108 10.29 -7.84 16.47
C GLY A 108 10.62 -9.17 17.10
N ASN A 109 11.82 -9.66 16.78
CA ASN A 109 12.36 -10.87 17.34
C ASN A 109 13.65 -10.55 18.10
N ARG A 110 13.60 -10.71 19.43
CA ARG A 110 14.78 -10.52 20.30
C ARG A 110 15.87 -11.57 20.12
N ASN A 111 15.47 -12.76 19.66
CA ASN A 111 16.34 -13.92 19.50
C ASN A 111 16.43 -14.30 18.02
N TYR A 112 16.77 -13.34 17.16
CA TYR A 112 16.70 -13.55 15.72
C TYR A 112 17.83 -14.43 15.21
N ILE A 113 19.09 -14.10 15.52
CA ILE A 113 20.24 -14.88 15.08
C ILE A 113 21.42 -14.74 16.04
N PRO A 114 22.13 -15.82 16.40
CA PRO A 114 23.40 -15.72 17.12
C PRO A 114 24.42 -14.89 16.33
N VAL A 115 25.18 -14.04 17.02
CA VAL A 115 26.19 -13.18 16.35
C VAL A 115 27.28 -14.02 15.67
N SER A 116 27.59 -15.21 16.20
CA SER A 116 28.51 -16.17 15.55
C SER A 116 28.02 -16.62 14.18
N ASP A 117 26.71 -16.77 14.04
CA ASP A 117 26.08 -17.35 12.86
C ASP A 117 26.10 -16.38 11.69
N LEU A 118 26.12 -15.07 11.97
CA LEU A 118 26.34 -14.04 10.96
C LEU A 118 27.62 -14.31 10.15
N TYR A 119 28.68 -14.77 10.81
CA TYR A 119 29.97 -15.05 10.18
C TYR A 119 30.06 -16.48 9.65
N THR A 120 29.72 -17.47 10.49
CA THR A 120 29.88 -18.88 10.13
C THR A 120 28.95 -19.34 9.01
N ARG A 121 27.82 -18.65 8.80
CA ARG A 121 26.85 -18.94 7.75
C ARG A 121 26.87 -17.92 6.60
N ASN A 122 27.91 -17.11 6.47
CA ASN A 122 28.11 -16.18 5.34
C ASN A 122 27.03 -15.10 5.16
N PHE A 123 26.45 -14.57 6.25
CA PHE A 123 25.59 -13.38 6.18
C PHE A 123 26.41 -12.09 6.21
N ALA A 124 27.47 -12.07 7.02
CA ALA A 124 28.38 -10.94 7.14
C ALA A 124 29.58 -11.05 6.21
N ASP A 125 30.14 -9.91 5.83
CA ASP A 125 31.41 -9.81 5.13
C ASP A 125 32.61 -9.75 6.08
N THR A 126 33.81 -9.65 5.51
CA THR A 126 35.07 -9.52 6.27
C THR A 126 35.14 -8.24 7.11
N ASN A 127 34.35 -7.22 6.79
CA ASN A 127 34.24 -5.98 7.56
C ASN A 127 33.19 -6.10 8.67
N GLY A 128 32.44 -7.20 8.75
CA GLY A 128 31.33 -7.40 9.67
C GLY A 128 30.05 -6.66 9.27
N GLU A 129 29.91 -6.31 7.99
CA GLU A 129 28.71 -5.72 7.42
C GLU A 129 27.81 -6.81 6.81
N PHE A 130 26.49 -6.65 6.92
CA PHE A 130 25.52 -7.60 6.39
C PHE A 130 24.28 -6.87 5.85
N GLN A 131 23.49 -7.56 5.03
CA GLN A 131 22.26 -7.02 4.46
C GLN A 131 21.01 -7.54 5.18
N LEU A 132 20.14 -6.61 5.55
CA LEU A 132 18.82 -6.91 6.09
C LEU A 132 17.76 -6.30 5.19
N GLU A 133 16.76 -7.07 4.81
CA GLU A 133 15.59 -6.62 4.09
C GLU A 133 14.38 -6.54 5.02
N LEU A 134 13.60 -5.47 4.90
CA LEU A 134 12.31 -5.29 5.53
C LEU A 134 11.26 -5.15 4.42
N SER A 135 10.37 -6.12 4.30
CA SER A 135 9.16 -6.02 3.50
C SER A 135 7.99 -5.58 4.38
N MET A 136 7.20 -4.61 3.92
CA MET A 136 6.02 -4.09 4.61
C MET A 136 4.85 -3.99 3.65
N ALA A 137 3.67 -4.45 4.07
CA ALA A 137 2.46 -4.44 3.27
C ALA A 137 1.22 -4.22 4.15
N ASN A 138 0.07 -3.91 3.53
CA ASN A 138 -1.22 -3.77 4.19
C ASN A 138 -1.21 -2.84 5.42
N VAL A 139 -0.46 -1.74 5.35
CA VAL A 139 -0.38 -0.76 6.44
C VAL A 139 -1.73 -0.06 6.61
N ARG A 140 -2.35 -0.20 7.78
CA ARG A 140 -3.66 0.35 8.11
C ARG A 140 -3.60 1.18 9.39
N THR A 141 -4.04 2.44 9.34
CA THR A 141 -4.06 3.34 10.50
C THR A 141 -5.48 3.61 10.96
N VAL A 142 -5.76 3.37 12.24
CA VAL A 142 -7.08 3.60 12.85
C VAL A 142 -6.93 4.39 14.14
N TYR A 143 -7.65 5.49 14.25
CA TYR A 143 -7.81 6.30 15.45
C TYR A 143 -9.17 6.01 16.10
N MET A 144 -9.21 5.73 17.41
CA MET A 144 -10.45 5.46 18.12
C MET A 144 -10.48 6.16 19.47
N THR A 145 -11.50 6.99 19.69
CA THR A 145 -11.66 7.73 20.95
C THR A 145 -13.13 7.85 21.35
N GLU A 146 -13.37 8.33 22.55
CA GLU A 146 -14.69 8.69 23.06
C GLU A 146 -14.74 10.20 23.32
N VAL A 147 -15.83 10.83 22.90
CA VAL A 147 -16.08 12.24 23.12
C VAL A 147 -17.33 12.39 23.98
N ARG A 148 -17.27 13.24 25.01
CA ARG A 148 -18.36 13.43 25.97
C ARG A 148 -18.93 14.82 25.86
N MET A 149 -20.26 14.92 25.85
CA MET A 149 -20.92 16.22 26.00
C MET A 149 -20.60 16.79 27.39
N PRO A 150 -20.19 18.07 27.48
CA PRO A 150 -20.01 18.72 28.77
C PRO A 150 -21.34 18.74 29.55
N THR A 151 -21.42 17.97 30.63
CA THR A 151 -22.56 18.00 31.55
C THR A 151 -22.30 19.04 32.64
N GLY A 152 -22.75 20.28 32.40
CA GLY A 152 -22.72 21.33 33.42
C GLY A 152 -23.85 21.17 34.42
N VAL A 153 -23.52 20.87 35.69
CA VAL A 153 -24.47 20.90 36.82
C VAL A 153 -24.78 22.35 37.27
N PHE A 154 -24.07 23.35 36.71
CA PHE A 154 -24.17 24.76 37.09
C PHE A 154 -24.34 25.75 35.92
N SER A 155 -24.68 25.29 34.71
CA SER A 155 -24.82 26.19 33.55
C SER A 155 -26.28 26.58 33.29
N THR A 156 -26.91 27.29 34.23
CA THR A 156 -28.10 28.09 33.93
C THR A 156 -27.67 29.27 33.05
N GLY A 157 -27.79 29.11 31.72
CA GLY A 157 -27.67 30.21 30.76
C GLY A 157 -26.48 30.19 29.80
N GLN A 158 -25.60 29.18 29.81
CA GLN A 158 -24.57 29.04 28.78
C GLN A 158 -25.08 28.23 27.57
N PRO A 159 -24.81 28.65 26.33
CA PRO A 159 -25.22 27.92 25.14
C PRO A 159 -24.67 26.49 25.19
N LYS A 160 -25.48 25.50 24.78
CA LYS A 160 -25.05 24.11 24.60
C LYS A 160 -23.72 24.12 23.85
N SER A 161 -22.70 23.41 24.35
CA SER A 161 -21.42 23.32 23.64
C SER A 161 -21.69 22.83 22.22
N ASN A 162 -21.40 23.71 21.25
CA ASN A 162 -21.69 23.45 19.84
C ASN A 162 -20.52 22.73 19.15
N LYS A 163 -19.39 22.54 19.84
CA LYS A 163 -18.15 22.02 19.27
C LYS A 163 -17.51 21.05 20.25
N LEU A 164 -17.12 19.88 19.76
CA LEU A 164 -16.36 18.89 20.49
C LEU A 164 -15.12 18.54 19.68
N GLU A 165 -13.98 18.42 20.34
CA GLU A 165 -12.70 18.15 19.69
C GLU A 165 -12.08 16.88 20.29
N THR A 166 -11.38 16.14 19.46
CA THR A 166 -10.60 14.97 19.86
C THR A 166 -9.14 15.35 20.10
N ASP A 167 -8.39 14.48 20.78
CA ASP A 167 -6.94 14.64 20.91
C ASP A 167 -6.26 14.61 19.54
N CYS A 168 -5.16 15.33 19.40
CA CYS A 168 -4.38 15.32 18.16
C CYS A 168 -3.67 13.99 17.92
N PHE A 169 -3.51 13.63 16.65
CA PHE A 169 -2.75 12.46 16.21
C PHE A 169 -1.98 12.76 14.92
N THR A 170 -0.94 11.98 14.64
CA THR A 170 -0.07 12.18 13.46
C THR A 170 -0.41 11.22 12.34
N PHE A 171 -0.45 11.71 11.10
CA PHE A 171 -0.58 10.89 9.90
C PHE A 171 -0.10 11.65 8.65
N GLY A 172 0.70 11.00 7.80
CA GLY A 172 1.20 11.60 6.55
C GLY A 172 2.20 12.74 6.72
N GLY A 173 2.76 12.89 7.92
CA GLY A 173 3.63 14.03 8.27
C GLY A 173 2.87 15.28 8.75
N PHE A 174 1.55 15.17 8.92
CA PHE A 174 0.72 16.23 9.48
C PHE A 174 0.10 15.79 10.82
N ASP A 175 -0.28 16.79 11.60
CA ASP A 175 -1.08 16.63 12.81
C ASP A 175 -2.55 16.88 12.48
N TRP A 176 -3.42 16.05 13.05
CA TRP A 176 -4.85 16.06 12.77
C TRP A 176 -5.64 15.98 14.07
N ASN A 177 -6.85 16.54 14.07
CA ASN A 177 -7.89 16.15 15.00
C ASN A 177 -9.24 16.05 14.30
N VAL A 178 -10.18 15.39 14.95
CA VAL A 178 -11.59 15.35 14.54
C VAL A 178 -12.38 16.35 15.38
N VAL A 179 -13.14 17.21 14.70
CA VAL A 179 -14.05 18.19 15.28
C VAL A 179 -15.48 17.78 14.96
N ILE A 180 -16.34 17.75 15.98
CA ILE A 180 -17.74 17.34 15.88
C ILE A 180 -18.63 18.48 16.36
N TYR A 181 -19.57 18.88 15.53
CA TYR A 181 -20.64 19.82 15.85
C TYR A 181 -21.95 19.05 16.07
N PRO A 182 -22.39 18.81 17.32
CA PRO A 182 -23.56 17.97 17.60
C PRO A 182 -24.88 18.50 17.01
N TYR A 183 -24.95 19.82 16.78
CA TYR A 183 -26.16 20.53 16.34
C TYR A 183 -25.95 21.33 15.05
N GLY A 184 -24.89 21.00 14.31
CA GLY A 184 -24.52 21.62 13.04
C GLY A 184 -23.50 22.73 13.24
N ASN A 185 -22.65 22.92 12.23
CA ASN A 185 -21.71 24.04 12.23
C ASN A 185 -22.44 25.34 11.85
N LYS A 186 -22.68 26.20 12.84
CA LYS A 186 -23.36 27.49 12.65
C LYS A 186 -22.45 28.58 12.05
N GLU A 187 -21.14 28.34 12.05
CA GLU A 187 -20.12 29.28 11.56
C GLU A 187 -19.81 29.05 10.08
N ALA A 188 -20.17 27.89 9.52
CA ALA A 188 -19.99 27.59 8.10
C ALA A 188 -21.07 28.27 7.22
N GLU A 189 -20.66 29.25 6.42
CA GLU A 189 -21.49 29.84 5.38
C GLU A 189 -21.90 28.77 4.36
N GLY A 190 -23.20 28.67 4.04
CA GLY A 190 -23.75 27.66 3.09
C GLY A 190 -24.51 26.50 3.73
N CYS A 191 -24.38 26.26 5.05
CA CYS A 191 -25.10 25.19 5.75
C CYS A 191 -26.43 25.63 6.40
N ARG A 192 -27.06 26.71 5.91
CA ARG A 192 -28.28 27.34 6.49
C ARG A 192 -29.56 26.46 6.51
N GLY A 193 -29.46 25.16 6.24
CA GLY A 193 -30.55 24.19 6.31
C GLY A 193 -30.25 22.92 7.14
N GLN A 194 -29.11 22.86 7.84
CA GLN A 194 -28.71 21.70 8.65
C GLN A 194 -28.83 21.93 10.17
N GLU A 195 -29.80 22.74 10.60
CA GLU A 195 -30.02 22.95 12.03
C GLU A 195 -30.32 21.62 12.73
N ASN A 196 -29.65 21.39 13.87
CA ASN A 196 -29.85 20.23 14.74
C ASN A 196 -29.39 18.87 14.17
N ARG A 197 -28.48 18.88 13.19
CA ARG A 197 -27.82 17.67 12.64
C ARG A 197 -26.34 17.63 12.97
N VAL A 198 -25.77 16.44 13.05
CA VAL A 198 -24.33 16.28 13.33
C VAL A 198 -23.50 16.69 12.12
N SER A 199 -22.41 17.42 12.35
CA SER A 199 -21.37 17.68 11.35
C SER A 199 -20.01 17.26 11.91
N VAL A 200 -19.18 16.64 11.09
CA VAL A 200 -17.84 16.17 11.47
C VAL A 200 -16.82 16.72 10.50
N TYR A 201 -15.71 17.23 11.01
CA TYR A 201 -14.60 17.74 10.22
C TYR A 201 -13.31 17.08 10.67
N LEU A 202 -12.51 16.67 9.70
CA LEU A 202 -11.12 16.30 9.92
C LEU A 202 -10.27 17.56 9.71
N MET A 203 -9.70 18.09 10.79
CA MET A 203 -8.95 19.34 10.74
C MET A 203 -7.46 19.04 10.78
N ARG A 204 -6.73 19.67 9.87
CA ARG A 204 -5.28 19.64 9.84
C ARG A 204 -4.72 20.76 10.70
N LEU A 205 -3.75 20.44 11.55
CA LEU A 205 -3.18 21.35 12.54
C LEU A 205 -1.77 21.85 12.16
N THR A 206 -1.14 21.27 11.14
CA THR A 206 0.22 21.62 10.68
C THR A 206 0.37 21.55 9.16
N GLY A 207 1.45 22.16 8.62
CA GLY A 207 1.78 22.09 7.19
C GLY A 207 0.89 22.94 6.27
N PHE A 208 0.42 24.08 6.78
CA PHE A 208 -0.44 25.05 6.08
C PHE A 208 0.20 25.69 4.83
N ASP A 209 1.52 25.57 4.69
CA ASP A 209 2.28 25.98 3.50
C ASP A 209 1.92 25.14 2.26
N HIS A 210 1.24 24.01 2.43
CA HIS A 210 0.78 23.17 1.34
C HIS A 210 -0.71 22.85 1.47
N ARG A 211 -1.41 22.68 0.35
CA ARG A 211 -2.71 21.97 0.35
C ARG A 211 -2.48 20.48 0.57
N CYS A 212 -3.44 19.79 1.17
CA CYS A 212 -3.33 18.35 1.41
C CYS A 212 -4.57 17.60 0.91
N ARG A 213 -4.35 16.60 0.05
CA ARG A 213 -5.40 15.63 -0.31
C ARG A 213 -5.45 14.57 0.76
N VAL A 214 -6.62 14.36 1.33
CA VAL A 214 -6.81 13.38 2.38
C VAL A 214 -7.93 12.42 1.99
N ARG A 215 -7.73 11.13 2.31
CA ARG A 215 -8.75 10.09 2.15
C ARG A 215 -8.91 9.33 3.44
N TYR A 216 -10.13 9.25 3.94
CA TYR A 216 -10.42 8.69 5.25
C TYR A 216 -11.85 8.14 5.33
N SER A 217 -12.16 7.44 6.41
CA SER A 217 -13.54 7.08 6.75
C SER A 217 -13.78 7.27 8.24
N VAL A 218 -14.97 7.74 8.60
CA VAL A 218 -15.37 7.98 9.99
C VAL A 218 -16.57 7.10 10.31
N ALA A 219 -16.55 6.52 11.49
CA ALA A 219 -17.70 5.89 12.11
C ALA A 219 -18.03 6.56 13.44
N LEU A 220 -19.31 6.81 13.67
CA LEU A 220 -19.83 7.42 14.91
C LEU A 220 -20.79 6.45 15.58
N GLY A 221 -20.71 6.35 16.90
CA GLY A 221 -21.55 5.46 17.70
C GLY A 221 -21.02 4.03 17.78
N GLU A 222 -21.80 3.15 18.38
CA GLU A 222 -21.46 1.74 18.60
C GLU A 222 -22.70 0.85 18.50
N GLY A 223 -22.51 -0.42 18.12
CA GLY A 223 -23.59 -1.38 17.93
C GLY A 223 -24.63 -0.90 16.91
N ASP A 224 -25.91 -1.04 17.26
CA ASP A 224 -27.03 -0.65 16.39
C ASP A 224 -27.16 0.86 16.15
N ARG A 225 -26.42 1.67 16.91
CA ARG A 225 -26.36 3.14 16.76
C ARG A 225 -25.19 3.60 15.91
N ARG A 226 -24.37 2.67 15.41
CA ARG A 226 -23.21 3.00 14.59
C ARG A 226 -23.63 3.44 13.19
N ILE A 227 -23.04 4.54 12.73
CA ILE A 227 -23.11 4.95 11.33
C ILE A 227 -21.69 5.09 10.77
N ASP A 228 -21.53 4.83 9.48
CA ASP A 228 -20.26 4.89 8.77
C ASP A 228 -20.38 5.86 7.58
N SER A 229 -19.34 6.66 7.35
CA SER A 229 -19.31 7.62 6.24
C SER A 229 -19.07 7.00 4.87
N GLY A 230 -18.57 5.77 4.82
CA GLY A 230 -17.83 5.27 3.66
C GLY A 230 -16.51 6.02 3.47
N GLN A 231 -15.88 5.87 2.31
CA GLN A 231 -14.65 6.60 1.97
C GLN A 231 -14.98 8.04 1.60
N ILE A 232 -14.35 8.98 2.30
CA ILE A 232 -14.39 10.41 2.04
C ILE A 232 -13.06 10.80 1.41
N GLU A 233 -13.13 11.49 0.27
CA GLU A 233 -11.99 12.23 -0.30
C GLU A 233 -12.22 13.72 -0.05
N ASP A 234 -11.24 14.38 0.55
CA ASP A 234 -11.32 15.77 0.96
C ASP A 234 -10.03 16.52 0.61
N LEU A 235 -10.12 17.84 0.52
CA LEU A 235 -8.99 18.74 0.27
C LEU A 235 -8.86 19.68 1.46
N SER A 236 -7.84 19.44 2.27
CA SER A 236 -7.47 20.36 3.35
C SER A 236 -6.78 21.58 2.76
N ASP A 237 -7.41 22.73 2.94
CA ASP A 237 -6.94 24.03 2.46
C ASP A 237 -5.80 24.60 3.32
N ALA A 238 -5.40 25.84 3.04
CA ALA A 238 -4.33 26.53 3.75
C ALA A 238 -4.68 26.88 5.21
N GLU A 239 -5.95 26.80 5.61
CA GLU A 239 -6.40 26.97 6.99
C GLU A 239 -6.52 25.62 7.72
N GLY A 240 -6.28 24.52 6.99
CA GLY A 240 -6.41 23.15 7.49
C GLY A 240 -7.83 22.62 7.47
N CYS A 241 -8.76 23.37 6.88
CA CYS A 241 -10.17 23.04 6.79
C CYS A 241 -10.44 22.17 5.56
N GLY A 242 -11.31 21.18 5.72
CA GLY A 242 -11.87 20.39 4.61
C GLY A 242 -13.39 20.59 4.53
N PHE A 243 -14.04 19.94 3.57
CA PHE A 243 -15.49 19.98 3.41
C PHE A 243 -16.21 19.34 4.60
N GLY A 244 -15.63 18.27 5.16
CA GLY A 244 -16.23 17.51 6.26
C GLY A 244 -17.38 16.60 5.83
N TRP A 245 -17.98 15.94 6.82
CA TRP A 245 -19.05 14.97 6.66
C TRP A 245 -20.29 15.36 7.48
N HIS A 246 -21.43 15.42 6.81
CA HIS A 246 -22.69 15.92 7.39
C HIS A 246 -23.81 14.89 7.27
N PRO A 247 -23.79 13.83 8.11
CA PRO A 247 -24.83 12.81 8.06
C PRO A 247 -26.17 13.39 8.51
N ARG A 248 -27.26 12.92 7.92
CA ARG A 248 -28.62 13.40 8.22
C ARG A 248 -29.18 12.78 9.50
N ILE A 249 -28.43 12.86 10.59
CA ILE A 249 -28.74 12.25 11.90
C ILE A 249 -28.63 13.27 13.03
N ARG A 250 -29.31 13.00 14.15
CA ARG A 250 -29.19 13.78 15.39
C ARG A 250 -28.22 13.14 16.36
N TRP A 251 -27.62 13.95 17.22
CA TRP A 251 -26.71 13.49 18.27
C TRP A 251 -27.29 12.34 19.13
N SER A 252 -28.57 12.43 19.51
CA SER A 252 -29.25 11.44 20.35
C SER A 252 -29.36 10.04 19.73
N GLU A 253 -29.23 9.94 18.41
CA GLU A 253 -29.33 8.68 17.67
C GLU A 253 -28.01 7.89 17.74
N ILE A 254 -26.88 8.58 17.81
CA ILE A 254 -25.53 7.97 17.82
C ILE A 254 -24.86 7.95 19.20
N ALA A 255 -25.18 8.92 20.06
CA ALA A 255 -24.58 9.03 21.39
C ALA A 255 -25.38 8.21 22.41
N HIS A 256 -24.67 7.55 23.33
CA HIS A 256 -25.25 6.82 24.44
C HIS A 256 -24.82 7.47 25.76
N LYS A 257 -25.79 7.86 26.61
CA LYS A 257 -25.53 8.56 27.89
C LYS A 257 -24.61 9.79 27.76
N GLY A 258 -24.74 10.53 26.66
CA GLY A 258 -23.92 11.71 26.38
C GLY A 258 -22.48 11.43 25.91
N VAL A 259 -22.13 10.15 25.72
CA VAL A 259 -20.85 9.71 25.18
C VAL A 259 -21.02 9.26 23.74
N LEU A 260 -20.12 9.72 22.87
CA LEU A 260 -20.04 9.32 21.48
C LEU A 260 -18.70 8.64 21.22
N ARG A 261 -18.73 7.42 20.70
CA ARG A 261 -17.55 6.75 20.20
C ARG A 261 -17.25 7.20 18.77
N VAL A 262 -15.99 7.50 18.50
CA VAL A 262 -15.49 7.96 17.21
C VAL A 262 -14.41 6.99 16.76
N SER A 263 -14.55 6.46 15.55
CA SER A 263 -13.54 5.65 14.88
C SER A 263 -13.20 6.29 13.55
N LEU A 264 -11.94 6.64 13.33
CA LEU A 264 -11.44 7.22 12.10
C LEU A 264 -10.39 6.28 11.51
N GLU A 265 -10.56 5.88 10.26
CA GLU A 265 -9.55 5.19 9.49
C GLU A 265 -8.93 6.15 8.48
N MET A 266 -7.64 6.45 8.65
CA MET A 266 -6.86 7.29 7.75
C MET A 266 -6.26 6.41 6.65
N VAL A 267 -6.50 6.77 5.40
CA VAL A 267 -6.04 5.99 4.25
C VAL A 267 -4.94 6.71 3.48
N GLU A 268 -5.12 8.00 3.19
CA GLU A 268 -4.13 8.80 2.46
C GLU A 268 -4.06 10.23 2.98
N ALA A 269 -2.85 10.82 2.94
CA ALA A 269 -2.61 12.23 3.20
C ALA A 269 -1.40 12.67 2.35
N ARG A 270 -1.66 13.36 1.24
CA ARG A 270 -0.65 13.77 0.26
C ARG A 270 -0.53 15.27 0.18
N THR A 271 0.70 15.76 0.14
CA THR A 271 1.01 17.16 -0.15
C THR A 271 0.71 17.46 -1.61
N ILE A 272 -0.01 18.56 -1.86
CA ILE A 272 -0.35 19.01 -3.21
C ILE A 272 0.38 20.31 -3.53
N CYS A 273 0.83 20.44 -4.77
CA CYS A 273 1.19 21.72 -5.38
C CYS A 273 0.36 21.97 -6.63
N GLU A 274 -0.25 23.14 -6.73
CA GLU A 274 -0.85 23.62 -7.97
C GLU A 274 0.02 24.72 -8.57
N VAL A 275 0.41 24.54 -9.83
CA VAL A 275 1.35 25.41 -10.53
C VAL A 275 0.70 25.89 -11.82
N ALA A 276 0.72 27.20 -12.05
CA ALA A 276 0.37 27.78 -13.33
C ALA A 276 1.60 27.78 -14.24
N VAL A 277 1.53 27.08 -15.37
CA VAL A 277 2.63 26.91 -16.31
C VAL A 277 2.30 27.69 -17.58
N GLN A 278 3.15 28.63 -17.97
CA GLN A 278 2.96 29.36 -19.21
C GLN A 278 3.06 28.40 -20.40
N ALA A 279 1.99 28.30 -21.21
CA ALA A 279 1.97 27.45 -22.39
C ALA A 279 2.08 28.27 -23.68
N LEU A 280 1.29 29.34 -23.82
CA LEU A 280 1.33 30.21 -25.00
C LEU A 280 1.77 31.63 -24.66
N GLY A 281 2.37 32.32 -25.63
CA GLY A 281 2.83 33.70 -25.49
C GLY A 281 4.28 33.82 -25.00
N PRO A 282 4.84 35.04 -24.95
CA PRO A 282 6.20 35.26 -24.49
C PRO A 282 6.34 34.80 -23.02
N PRO A 283 7.47 34.21 -22.62
CA PRO A 283 7.74 33.90 -21.22
C PRO A 283 8.00 35.22 -20.47
N VAL A 284 6.93 35.90 -20.07
CA VAL A 284 7.02 37.20 -19.38
C VAL A 284 7.52 37.03 -17.94
N LEU A 285 7.37 35.83 -17.36
CA LEU A 285 7.73 35.53 -15.98
C LEU A 285 8.62 34.30 -15.87
N SER A 286 9.54 34.34 -14.90
CA SER A 286 10.27 33.13 -14.50
C SER A 286 9.28 32.08 -13.99
N PRO A 287 9.48 30.80 -14.34
CA PRO A 287 8.55 29.76 -13.92
C PRO A 287 8.47 29.68 -12.40
N THR A 288 7.25 29.62 -11.88
CA THR A 288 6.94 29.63 -10.45
C THR A 288 7.47 28.35 -9.80
N PRO A 289 8.28 28.44 -8.72
CA PRO A 289 8.71 27.27 -7.99
C PRO A 289 7.54 26.63 -7.25
N CYS A 290 7.60 25.33 -7.08
CA CYS A 290 6.74 24.55 -6.19
C CYS A 290 7.60 23.69 -5.27
N TYR A 291 7.02 23.17 -4.19
CA TYR A 291 7.79 22.54 -3.12
C TYR A 291 7.23 21.16 -2.78
N ASP A 292 8.11 20.18 -2.67
CA ASP A 292 7.71 18.87 -2.17
C ASP A 292 7.52 18.87 -0.64
N ARG A 293 7.13 17.71 -0.10
CA ARG A 293 6.91 17.50 1.34
C ARG A 293 8.14 17.83 2.20
N ASP A 294 9.35 17.69 1.64
CA ASP A 294 10.60 17.97 2.34
C ASP A 294 11.09 19.43 2.08
N LYS A 295 10.19 20.27 1.58
CA LYS A 295 10.39 21.70 1.25
C LYS A 295 11.48 21.93 0.22
N GLN A 296 11.74 20.95 -0.64
CA GLN A 296 12.70 21.11 -1.72
C GLN A 296 12.03 21.71 -2.95
N ALA A 297 12.73 22.59 -3.67
CA ALA A 297 12.20 23.35 -4.78
C ALA A 297 12.20 22.59 -6.12
N TRP A 298 11.11 22.76 -6.86
CA TRP A 298 10.85 22.18 -8.18
C TRP A 298 10.25 23.22 -9.12
N VAL A 299 10.40 23.00 -10.42
CA VAL A 299 9.83 23.86 -11.46
C VAL A 299 9.21 23.01 -12.56
N VAL A 300 8.02 23.40 -13.03
CA VAL A 300 7.37 22.81 -14.20
C VAL A 300 7.38 23.79 -15.36
N ARG A 301 7.67 23.30 -16.57
CA ARG A 301 7.59 24.06 -17.82
C ARG A 301 6.75 23.30 -18.84
N ALA A 302 6.07 24.01 -19.73
CA ALA A 302 5.39 23.41 -20.86
C ALA A 302 6.31 23.38 -22.08
N ASP A 303 6.23 22.31 -22.84
CA ASP A 303 6.88 22.12 -24.13
C ASP A 303 5.81 21.79 -25.18
N LEU A 304 5.78 22.57 -26.26
CA LEU A 304 4.80 22.51 -27.35
C LEU A 304 5.43 22.10 -28.69
N HIS A 305 6.65 21.56 -28.69
CA HIS A 305 7.34 21.15 -29.93
C HIS A 305 6.95 19.74 -30.41
N SER A 306 6.05 19.06 -29.68
CA SER A 306 5.51 17.74 -30.02
C SER A 306 4.03 17.78 -30.39
N GLU A 307 3.50 16.66 -30.88
CA GLU A 307 2.07 16.47 -31.20
C GLU A 307 1.18 16.72 -29.97
N THR A 308 1.54 16.13 -28.84
CA THR A 308 0.92 16.40 -27.55
C THR A 308 1.74 17.40 -26.74
N VAL A 309 1.07 18.12 -25.84
CA VAL A 309 1.71 18.99 -24.86
C VAL A 309 2.54 18.17 -23.89
N ARG A 310 3.76 18.60 -23.63
CA ARG A 310 4.67 17.95 -22.68
C ARG A 310 4.94 18.87 -21.50
N LEU A 311 5.13 18.28 -20.33
CA LEU A 311 5.53 18.99 -19.11
C LEU A 311 6.95 18.58 -18.72
N HIS A 312 7.84 19.55 -18.56
CA HIS A 312 9.21 19.35 -18.11
C HIS A 312 9.33 19.73 -16.64
N LEU A 313 9.47 18.72 -15.78
CA LEU A 313 9.65 18.89 -14.33
C LEU A 313 11.14 18.85 -13.98
N VAL A 314 11.63 19.87 -13.28
CA VAL A 314 13.05 20.05 -12.93
C VAL A 314 13.20 20.20 -11.42
N TYR A 315 14.07 19.39 -10.82
CA TYR A 315 14.45 19.48 -9.42
C TYR A 315 15.53 20.56 -9.22
N LYS A 316 15.19 21.66 -8.55
CA LYS A 316 16.10 22.81 -8.39
C LYS A 316 17.14 22.62 -7.32
N ASP A 317 16.83 21.82 -6.30
CA ASP A 317 17.69 21.59 -5.15
C ASP A 317 18.50 20.28 -5.27
N ILE A 318 18.82 19.85 -6.50
CA ILE A 318 19.60 18.62 -6.74
C ILE A 318 20.97 18.65 -6.04
N ASN A 319 21.54 19.84 -5.86
CA ASN A 319 22.78 20.06 -5.13
C ASN A 319 22.65 19.83 -3.61
N HIS A 320 21.44 19.85 -3.05
CA HIS A 320 21.17 19.55 -1.63
C HIS A 320 21.14 18.04 -1.35
N VAL A 321 21.11 17.19 -2.37
CA VAL A 321 21.27 15.74 -2.19
C VAL A 321 22.65 15.49 -1.57
N PRO A 322 22.75 14.81 -0.41
CA PRO A 322 24.03 14.51 0.21
C PRO A 322 24.95 13.69 -0.70
N ARG A 323 26.26 13.96 -0.63
CA ARG A 323 27.26 13.16 -1.33
C ARG A 323 27.12 11.68 -0.99
N ASN A 324 27.33 10.83 -2.00
CA ASN A 324 27.21 9.38 -1.89
C ASN A 324 25.83 8.90 -1.37
N HIS A 325 24.77 9.66 -1.64
CA HIS A 325 23.40 9.24 -1.40
C HIS A 325 22.57 9.44 -2.67
N LEU A 326 21.45 8.71 -2.76
CA LEU A 326 20.41 8.94 -3.75
C LEU A 326 19.14 9.40 -3.04
N ARG A 327 18.47 10.38 -3.62
CA ARG A 327 17.10 10.71 -3.23
C ARG A 327 16.15 10.04 -4.21
N TYR A 328 15.35 9.09 -3.73
CA TYR A 328 14.19 8.59 -4.45
C TYR A 328 13.01 9.55 -4.23
N VAL A 329 12.29 9.88 -5.28
CA VAL A 329 11.06 10.68 -5.23
C VAL A 329 10.00 10.05 -6.15
N ASN A 330 8.76 9.99 -5.68
CA ASN A 330 7.59 9.50 -6.41
C ASN A 330 6.46 10.54 -6.33
N TRP A 331 5.79 10.80 -7.44
CA TRP A 331 4.69 11.77 -7.52
C TRP A 331 3.67 11.39 -8.61
N SER A 332 2.47 11.93 -8.47
CA SER A 332 1.42 11.90 -9.49
C SER A 332 1.24 13.31 -10.05
N ALA A 333 0.99 13.43 -11.35
CA ALA A 333 0.75 14.71 -12.01
C ALA A 333 -0.62 14.69 -12.68
N TYR A 334 -1.31 15.83 -12.60
CA TYR A 334 -2.64 16.03 -13.17
C TYR A 334 -2.70 17.36 -13.90
N LEU A 335 -3.42 17.35 -15.02
CA LEU A 335 -3.85 18.55 -15.71
C LEU A 335 -5.22 18.97 -15.17
N LEU A 336 -5.34 20.22 -14.73
CA LEU A 336 -6.60 20.75 -14.21
C LEU A 336 -7.41 21.38 -15.34
N ARG A 337 -8.69 21.00 -15.42
CA ARG A 337 -9.67 21.52 -16.38
C ARG A 337 -10.72 22.36 -15.66
N GLY A 338 -11.04 23.52 -16.22
CA GLY A 338 -12.04 24.44 -15.66
C GLY A 338 -11.51 25.32 -14.52
N GLU A 339 -12.43 26.10 -13.96
CA GLU A 339 -12.18 27.00 -12.82
C GLU A 339 -12.97 26.53 -11.59
N ASP A 340 -12.54 26.97 -10.41
CA ASP A 340 -13.23 26.61 -9.17
C ASP A 340 -14.68 27.16 -9.19
N PRO A 341 -15.69 26.36 -8.76
CA PRO A 341 -15.60 25.09 -8.03
C PRO A 341 -15.59 23.82 -8.91
N ASP A 342 -15.76 23.93 -10.23
CA ASP A 342 -15.93 22.81 -11.16
C ASP A 342 -14.59 22.24 -11.69
N THR A 343 -13.47 22.54 -11.01
CA THR A 343 -12.14 22.07 -11.39
C THR A 343 -12.07 20.54 -11.39
N VAL A 344 -11.77 19.94 -12.55
CA VAL A 344 -11.54 18.50 -12.72
C VAL A 344 -10.05 18.23 -12.89
N ALA A 345 -9.49 17.31 -12.09
CA ALA A 345 -8.11 16.87 -12.22
C ALA A 345 -8.00 15.61 -13.11
N ILE A 346 -7.30 15.72 -14.24
CA ILE A 346 -7.08 14.64 -15.21
C ILE A 346 -5.66 14.12 -15.05
N GLY A 347 -5.51 12.84 -14.67
CA GLY A 347 -4.19 12.23 -14.48
C GLY A 347 -3.40 12.13 -15.78
N LEU A 348 -2.10 12.40 -15.71
CA LEU A 348 -1.20 12.25 -16.84
C LEU A 348 -0.95 10.76 -17.16
N PRO A 349 -0.84 10.38 -18.45
CA PRO A 349 -0.49 9.03 -18.84
C PRO A 349 0.91 8.64 -18.32
N GLY A 350 1.08 7.35 -18.02
CA GLY A 350 2.36 6.81 -17.52
C GLY A 350 2.67 7.11 -16.05
N GLY A 351 1.78 7.83 -15.35
CA GLY A 351 1.86 8.02 -13.90
C GLY A 351 1.45 6.76 -13.09
N PRO A 352 1.81 6.68 -11.80
CA PRO A 352 2.65 7.64 -11.06
C PRO A 352 4.11 7.62 -11.55
N PHE A 353 4.77 8.76 -11.46
CA PHE A 353 6.16 8.93 -11.87
C PHE A 353 7.10 8.72 -10.68
N SER A 354 8.32 8.25 -10.95
CA SER A 354 9.37 8.22 -9.94
C SER A 354 10.76 8.40 -10.54
N ARG A 355 11.69 8.95 -9.75
CA ARG A 355 13.08 9.17 -10.17
C ARG A 355 14.05 9.10 -9.00
N TYR A 356 15.28 8.73 -9.31
CA TYR A 356 16.43 8.81 -8.39
C TYR A 356 17.28 10.02 -8.74
N TYR A 357 17.67 10.78 -7.73
CA TYR A 357 18.52 11.96 -7.86
C TYR A 357 19.81 11.75 -7.06
N ALA A 358 20.96 11.93 -7.71
CA ALA A 358 22.26 12.08 -7.06
C ALA A 358 22.62 13.57 -7.00
N GLN A 359 23.66 13.91 -6.23
CA GLN A 359 24.18 15.27 -6.22
C GLN A 359 24.83 15.61 -7.56
N GLU A 360 24.24 16.58 -8.28
CA GLU A 360 24.75 17.09 -9.56
C GLU A 360 24.71 18.63 -9.55
N SER A 361 25.31 19.26 -10.57
CA SER A 361 25.31 20.72 -10.71
C SER A 361 23.94 21.27 -11.13
N ALA A 362 23.19 20.51 -11.92
CA ALA A 362 21.86 20.87 -12.39
C ALA A 362 21.09 19.61 -12.80
N ASP A 363 19.78 19.59 -12.57
CA ASP A 363 18.90 18.55 -13.07
C ASP A 363 18.51 18.84 -14.53
N GLU A 364 18.69 17.86 -15.41
CA GLU A 364 18.19 17.92 -16.79
C GLU A 364 16.65 17.84 -16.85
N GLY A 365 16.01 17.40 -15.77
CA GLY A 365 14.57 17.29 -15.63
C GLY A 365 13.98 16.04 -16.29
N ILE A 366 12.70 15.84 -16.07
CA ILE A 366 11.91 14.74 -16.62
C ILE A 366 10.78 15.28 -17.48
N ILE A 367 10.56 14.66 -18.63
CA ILE A 367 9.46 14.96 -19.53
C ILE A 367 8.28 14.05 -19.15
N MET A 368 7.13 14.66 -18.89
CA MET A 368 5.85 13.99 -18.66
C MET A 368 4.93 14.33 -19.84
N GLU A 369 4.46 13.31 -20.54
CA GLU A 369 3.53 13.49 -21.64
C GLU A 369 2.11 13.72 -21.12
N THR A 370 1.32 14.49 -21.86
CA THR A 370 -0.10 14.70 -21.55
C THR A 370 -0.96 14.14 -22.68
N ASN A 371 -2.26 13.96 -22.43
CA ASN A 371 -3.23 13.61 -23.46
C ASN A 371 -3.78 14.84 -24.22
N LEU A 372 -3.22 16.04 -23.98
CA LEU A 372 -3.69 17.28 -24.59
C LEU A 372 -2.93 17.52 -25.89
N ASP A 373 -3.65 17.64 -27.00
CA ASP A 373 -3.05 17.96 -28.30
C ASP A 373 -2.54 19.41 -28.31
N THR A 374 -1.35 19.63 -28.90
CA THR A 374 -0.76 20.97 -28.99
C THR A 374 -1.61 21.93 -29.83
N ASN A 375 -2.39 21.43 -30.78
CA ASN A 375 -3.32 22.22 -31.58
C ASN A 375 -4.58 22.59 -30.79
N GLU A 376 -5.06 21.74 -29.87
CA GLU A 376 -6.18 22.07 -28.97
C GLU A 376 -5.84 23.24 -28.04
N ILE A 377 -4.58 23.35 -27.60
CA ILE A 377 -4.11 24.51 -26.83
C ILE A 377 -4.17 25.82 -27.61
N LYS A 378 -3.95 25.78 -28.92
CA LYS A 378 -3.94 26.99 -29.77
C LYS A 378 -5.36 27.50 -30.05
N ASP A 379 -6.39 26.70 -29.78
CA ASP A 379 -7.78 27.14 -29.86
C ASP A 379 -8.10 28.14 -28.73
N ASN A 380 -8.89 29.16 -29.05
CA ASN A 380 -9.29 30.21 -28.12
C ASN A 380 -10.18 29.72 -26.97
N HIS A 381 -10.78 28.52 -27.08
CA HIS A 381 -11.70 27.95 -26.10
C HIS A 381 -11.15 26.70 -25.39
N CYS A 382 -9.82 26.53 -25.32
CA CYS A 382 -9.22 25.38 -24.64
C CYS A 382 -9.58 25.39 -23.13
N PRO A 383 -10.30 24.36 -22.61
CA PRO A 383 -10.79 24.34 -21.22
C PRO A 383 -9.68 24.10 -20.18
N PHE A 384 -8.45 23.91 -20.63
CA PHE A 384 -7.26 23.72 -19.81
C PHE A 384 -6.42 24.99 -19.66
N LEU A 385 -6.70 26.02 -20.46
CA LEU A 385 -6.02 27.30 -20.39
C LEU A 385 -6.80 28.29 -19.54
N THR A 386 -6.09 29.00 -18.68
CA THR A 386 -6.62 30.20 -18.03
C THR A 386 -6.69 31.37 -19.03
N ASP A 387 -7.36 32.46 -18.65
CA ASP A 387 -7.36 33.73 -19.40
C ASP A 387 -5.95 34.25 -19.71
N LYS A 388 -4.97 33.92 -18.86
CA LYS A 388 -3.55 34.27 -19.02
C LYS A 388 -2.77 33.31 -19.92
N LYS A 389 -3.48 32.39 -20.59
CA LYS A 389 -2.92 31.34 -21.45
C LYS A 389 -1.93 30.42 -20.70
N GLN A 390 -2.25 30.11 -19.45
CA GLN A 390 -1.47 29.22 -18.59
C GLN A 390 -2.20 27.89 -18.39
N LEU A 391 -1.45 26.79 -18.35
CA LEU A 391 -1.96 25.49 -17.93
C LEU A 391 -1.90 25.40 -16.40
N ARG A 392 -2.95 24.88 -15.78
CA ARG A 392 -2.95 24.57 -14.35
C ARG A 392 -2.56 23.12 -14.14
N ILE A 393 -1.41 22.90 -13.51
CA ILE A 393 -0.86 21.57 -13.23
C ILE A 393 -0.94 21.30 -11.73
N ARG A 394 -1.45 20.13 -11.35
CA ARG A 394 -1.41 19.66 -9.97
C ARG A 394 -0.37 18.54 -9.84
N LEU A 395 0.54 18.69 -8.89
CA LEU A 395 1.46 17.65 -8.45
C LEU A 395 1.01 17.13 -7.09
N GLU A 396 0.89 15.82 -6.95
CA GLU A 396 0.67 15.13 -5.68
C GLU A 396 1.93 14.35 -5.31
N TRP A 397 2.58 14.74 -4.20
CA TRP A 397 3.82 14.13 -3.75
C TRP A 397 3.53 12.84 -2.96
N ASN A 398 4.09 11.72 -3.41
CA ASN A 398 3.78 10.40 -2.88
C ASN A 398 4.79 9.94 -1.81
N GLU A 399 5.98 9.56 -2.24
CA GLU A 399 7.02 8.99 -1.37
C GLU A 399 8.37 9.61 -1.69
N SER A 400 9.20 9.78 -0.64
CA SER A 400 10.59 10.18 -0.80
C SER A 400 11.46 9.49 0.23
N HIS A 401 12.60 8.97 -0.22
CA HIS A 401 13.57 8.27 0.60
C HIS A 401 14.98 8.71 0.26
N LEU A 402 15.79 8.94 1.29
CA LEU A 402 17.23 9.13 1.14
C LEU A 402 17.93 7.79 1.32
N LEU A 403 18.51 7.30 0.23
CA LEU A 403 19.19 6.01 0.12
C LEU A 403 20.71 6.22 0.22
N PHE A 404 21.35 5.38 1.00
CA PHE A 404 22.79 5.30 1.12
C PHE A 404 23.39 4.70 -0.14
N GLN A 405 24.48 5.32 -0.60
CA GLN A 405 25.32 4.90 -1.72
C GLN A 405 24.67 5.02 -3.09
N ALA A 406 25.18 5.97 -3.88
CA ALA A 406 24.64 6.32 -5.18
C ALA A 406 25.13 5.46 -6.35
N THR A 407 26.24 4.76 -6.14
CA THR A 407 26.86 3.91 -7.16
C THR A 407 26.59 2.43 -6.89
N TYR A 408 26.80 1.63 -7.92
CA TYR A 408 26.78 0.17 -7.80
C TYR A 408 27.77 -0.31 -6.73
N HIS A 409 27.36 -1.28 -5.93
CA HIS A 409 28.20 -1.84 -4.88
C HIS A 409 28.05 -3.36 -4.78
N LYS A 410 29.00 -4.02 -4.10
CA LYS A 410 28.97 -5.49 -3.87
C LYS A 410 27.69 -6.01 -3.19
N TYR A 411 26.94 -5.13 -2.54
CA TYR A 411 25.64 -5.46 -1.94
C TYR A 411 24.52 -5.59 -2.99
N ASP A 412 24.65 -4.94 -4.15
CA ASP A 412 23.76 -5.16 -5.29
C ASP A 412 23.99 -6.55 -5.93
N ASP A 413 25.23 -7.07 -5.86
CA ASP A 413 25.57 -8.40 -6.39
C ASP A 413 24.80 -9.51 -5.68
N VAL A 414 24.57 -9.41 -4.36
CA VAL A 414 23.81 -10.42 -3.59
C VAL A 414 22.39 -10.58 -4.15
N CYS A 415 21.67 -9.46 -4.32
CA CYS A 415 20.33 -9.48 -4.90
C CYS A 415 20.33 -10.02 -6.33
N ARG A 416 21.34 -9.66 -7.13
CA ARG A 416 21.47 -10.14 -8.52
C ARG A 416 21.74 -11.65 -8.58
N ILE A 417 22.63 -12.15 -7.73
CA ILE A 417 22.95 -13.59 -7.60
C ILE A 417 21.70 -14.35 -7.18
N HIS A 418 21.02 -13.90 -6.13
CA HIS A 418 19.78 -14.51 -5.64
C HIS A 418 18.70 -14.54 -6.71
N ASN A 419 18.52 -13.44 -7.45
CA ASN A 419 17.55 -13.40 -8.53
C ASN A 419 17.87 -14.43 -9.63
N GLN A 420 19.14 -14.57 -10.00
CA GLN A 420 19.57 -15.55 -11.00
C GLN A 420 19.39 -16.99 -10.50
N GLN A 421 19.71 -17.26 -9.24
CA GLN A 421 19.50 -18.57 -8.61
C GLN A 421 18.01 -18.94 -8.57
N MET A 422 17.15 -18.03 -8.08
CA MET A 422 15.71 -18.23 -8.04
C MET A 422 15.11 -18.50 -9.43
N ARG A 423 15.53 -17.74 -10.46
CA ARG A 423 15.06 -17.96 -11.84
C ARG A 423 15.42 -19.35 -12.35
N ARG A 424 16.63 -19.84 -12.06
CA ARG A 424 17.05 -21.20 -12.45
C ARG A 424 16.25 -22.28 -11.73
N GLU A 425 16.01 -22.09 -10.44
CA GLU A 425 15.23 -23.04 -9.64
C GLU A 425 13.77 -23.10 -10.11
N ILE A 426 13.14 -21.93 -10.37
CA ILE A 426 11.80 -21.85 -10.95
C ILE A 426 11.74 -22.58 -12.30
N ALA A 427 12.72 -22.36 -13.19
CA ALA A 427 12.76 -23.04 -14.49
C ALA A 427 12.93 -24.56 -14.34
N SER A 428 13.73 -25.01 -13.39
CA SER A 428 13.90 -26.44 -13.09
C SER A 428 12.60 -27.06 -12.58
N LEU A 429 11.93 -26.41 -11.62
CA LEU A 429 10.66 -26.87 -11.05
C LEU A 429 9.54 -26.88 -12.10
N GLN A 430 9.52 -25.91 -13.02
CA GLN A 430 8.57 -25.89 -14.13
C GLN A 430 8.81 -27.05 -15.11
N ALA A 431 10.06 -27.37 -15.43
CA ALA A 431 10.39 -28.51 -16.28
C ALA A 431 10.02 -29.85 -15.62
N GLU A 432 10.26 -29.97 -14.31
CA GLU A 432 9.87 -31.15 -13.53
C GLU A 432 8.34 -31.31 -13.48
N ASN A 433 7.60 -30.24 -13.15
CA ASN A 433 6.13 -30.26 -13.16
C ASN A 433 5.58 -30.67 -14.54
N TYR A 434 6.11 -30.11 -15.62
CA TYR A 434 5.71 -30.49 -16.97
C TYR A 434 5.99 -31.97 -17.28
N SER A 435 7.13 -32.50 -16.82
CA SER A 435 7.46 -33.92 -16.96
C SER A 435 6.48 -34.80 -16.18
N LEU A 436 6.15 -34.42 -14.95
CA LEU A 436 5.21 -35.12 -14.09
C LEU A 436 3.79 -35.12 -14.68
N GLU A 437 3.34 -33.98 -15.22
CA GLU A 437 2.05 -33.88 -15.93
C GLU A 437 2.00 -34.83 -17.14
N ARG A 438 3.08 -34.91 -17.92
CA ARG A 438 3.16 -35.87 -19.04
C ARG A 438 3.13 -37.32 -18.59
N GLN A 439 3.80 -37.64 -17.49
CA GLN A 439 3.78 -38.99 -16.91
C GLN A 439 2.38 -39.35 -16.39
N LEU A 440 1.73 -38.44 -15.69
CA LEU A 440 0.35 -38.61 -15.20
C LEU A 440 -0.63 -38.83 -16.37
N PHE A 441 -0.54 -38.04 -17.42
CA PHE A 441 -1.37 -38.21 -18.62
C PHE A 441 -1.12 -39.57 -19.30
N SER A 442 0.14 -39.99 -19.41
CA SER A 442 0.50 -41.29 -19.97
C SER A 442 -0.07 -42.44 -19.14
N TYR A 443 0.03 -42.34 -17.81
CA TYR A 443 -0.51 -43.34 -16.88
C TYR A 443 -2.04 -43.42 -16.95
N GLN A 444 -2.74 -42.27 -16.98
CA GLN A 444 -4.19 -42.22 -17.16
C GLN A 444 -4.63 -42.85 -18.49
N LYS A 445 -3.90 -42.58 -19.59
CA LYS A 445 -4.17 -43.21 -20.89
C LYS A 445 -3.97 -44.73 -20.85
N SER A 446 -2.93 -45.20 -20.16
CA SER A 446 -2.67 -46.63 -19.98
C SER A 446 -3.79 -47.30 -19.17
N LEU A 447 -4.24 -46.68 -18.07
CA LEU A 447 -5.37 -47.18 -17.27
C LEU A 447 -6.67 -47.23 -18.09
N ALA A 448 -6.97 -46.19 -18.86
CA ALA A 448 -8.14 -46.15 -19.73
C ALA A 448 -8.10 -47.28 -20.78
N PHE A 449 -6.92 -47.52 -21.37
CA PHE A 449 -6.74 -48.60 -22.33
C PHE A 449 -6.89 -49.99 -21.70
N ALA A 450 -6.34 -50.20 -20.50
CA ALA A 450 -6.51 -51.44 -19.75
C ALA A 450 -7.98 -51.70 -19.37
N GLN A 451 -8.71 -50.66 -18.95
CA GLN A 451 -10.16 -50.76 -18.67
C GLN A 451 -10.96 -51.08 -19.94
N ALA A 452 -10.66 -50.45 -21.07
CA ALA A 452 -11.30 -50.74 -22.35
C ALA A 452 -11.07 -52.21 -22.78
N GLN A 453 -9.86 -52.73 -22.61
CA GLN A 453 -9.56 -54.14 -22.91
C GLN A 453 -10.31 -55.11 -21.99
N GLN A 454 -10.44 -54.80 -20.70
CA GLN A 454 -11.24 -55.61 -19.76
C GLN A 454 -12.72 -55.64 -20.15
N GLN A 455 -13.29 -54.50 -20.56
CA GLN A 455 -14.68 -54.45 -21.04
C GLN A 455 -14.87 -55.26 -22.31
N GLN A 456 -13.93 -55.21 -23.26
CA GLN A 456 -14.00 -56.04 -24.47
C GLN A 456 -13.92 -57.53 -24.17
N HIS A 457 -13.06 -57.96 -23.24
CA HIS A 457 -12.99 -59.35 -22.80
C HIS A 457 -14.30 -59.80 -22.13
N GLN A 458 -14.90 -58.97 -21.28
CA GLN A 458 -16.19 -59.28 -20.65
C GLN A 458 -17.32 -59.41 -21.68
N GLN A 459 -17.36 -58.54 -22.70
CA GLN A 459 -18.34 -58.63 -23.78
C GLN A 459 -18.17 -59.90 -24.62
N GLN A 460 -16.94 -60.31 -24.92
CA GLN A 460 -16.68 -61.57 -25.63
C GLN A 460 -17.08 -62.79 -24.80
N GLN A 461 -16.82 -62.79 -23.49
CA GLN A 461 -17.28 -63.88 -22.61
C GLN A 461 -18.81 -63.95 -22.51
N GLN A 462 -19.51 -62.81 -22.45
CA GLN A 462 -20.98 -62.78 -22.47
C GLN A 462 -21.55 -63.28 -23.80
N GLN A 463 -20.93 -62.94 -24.94
CA GLN A 463 -21.34 -63.48 -26.25
C GLN A 463 -21.11 -65.00 -26.36
N GLN A 464 -20.01 -65.52 -25.81
CA GLN A 464 -19.76 -66.97 -25.77
C GLN A 464 -20.75 -67.70 -24.85
N GLN A 465 -21.11 -67.12 -23.69
CA GLN A 465 -22.16 -67.70 -22.84
C GLN A 465 -23.55 -67.67 -23.50
N GLN A 466 -23.90 -66.61 -24.23
CA GLN A 466 -25.17 -66.58 -24.98
C GLN A 466 -25.21 -67.63 -26.10
N GLN A 467 -24.09 -67.92 -26.78
CA GLN A 467 -24.02 -68.98 -27.77
C GLN A 467 -24.10 -70.39 -27.16
N GLN A 468 -23.56 -70.61 -25.95
CA GLN A 468 -23.73 -71.88 -25.25
C GLN A 468 -25.15 -72.09 -24.70
N THR A 469 -25.87 -71.02 -24.37
CA THR A 469 -27.27 -71.11 -23.88
C THR A 469 -28.28 -71.41 -25.00
N GLN A 470 -27.89 -71.26 -26.28
CA GLN A 470 -28.74 -71.61 -27.43
C GLN A 470 -28.60 -73.08 -27.89
N GLN A 471 -27.77 -73.91 -27.23
CA GLN A 471 -27.58 -75.33 -27.57
C GLN A 471 -28.05 -76.31 -26.48
N GLN A 472 -28.99 -75.94 -25.61
CA GLN A 472 -29.71 -76.92 -24.77
C GLN A 472 -31.20 -77.04 -25.16
N PRO A 473 -31.70 -78.25 -25.46
CA PRO A 473 -33.10 -78.47 -25.81
C PRO A 473 -34.02 -78.32 -24.59
N GLN A 474 -35.19 -77.72 -24.86
CA GLN A 474 -36.30 -77.56 -23.92
C GLN A 474 -36.71 -78.89 -23.27
N GLN A 475 -36.78 -78.92 -21.94
CA GLN A 475 -37.67 -79.83 -21.20
C GLN A 475 -38.80 -79.01 -20.55
N PRO A 476 -40.05 -79.52 -20.52
CA PRO A 476 -41.18 -78.84 -19.90
C PRO A 476 -41.40 -79.28 -18.45
N GLY A 477 -41.64 -78.34 -17.52
CA GLY A 477 -42.20 -78.69 -16.21
C GLY A 477 -42.01 -77.70 -15.05
N GLN A 478 -42.94 -76.74 -14.91
CA GLN A 478 -43.49 -76.09 -13.68
C GLN A 478 -42.54 -75.54 -12.56
N PRO A 479 -43.03 -74.90 -11.46
CA PRO A 479 -43.25 -73.44 -11.39
C PRO A 479 -42.56 -72.70 -10.21
N ARG A 480 -42.53 -71.35 -10.29
CA ARG A 480 -42.40 -70.31 -9.22
C ARG A 480 -41.11 -70.23 -8.35
N HIS A 481 -40.44 -69.06 -8.30
CA HIS A 481 -40.62 -67.98 -7.29
C HIS A 481 -39.53 -66.88 -7.37
N THR A 482 -40.00 -65.62 -7.30
CA THR A 482 -39.40 -64.35 -6.79
C THR A 482 -37.99 -64.30 -6.16
N SER A 483 -37.15 -63.31 -6.53
CA SER A 483 -36.71 -62.19 -5.65
C SER A 483 -35.55 -61.31 -6.19
N HIS A 484 -35.80 -59.99 -6.22
CA HIS A 484 -34.96 -58.84 -5.81
C HIS A 484 -33.51 -58.54 -6.30
N GLN A 485 -33.37 -57.28 -6.78
CA GLN A 485 -32.33 -56.25 -6.49
C GLN A 485 -30.86 -56.53 -6.89
N ALA A 486 -30.03 -55.56 -7.30
CA ALA A 486 -30.01 -54.14 -7.00
C ALA A 486 -29.40 -53.31 -8.16
N HIS A 487 -30.00 -52.15 -8.37
CA HIS A 487 -29.43 -50.98 -9.03
C HIS A 487 -28.23 -50.50 -8.19
N LEU A 488 -27.06 -50.33 -8.80
CA LEU A 488 -25.98 -49.55 -8.19
C LEU A 488 -25.46 -48.56 -9.23
N GLU A 489 -25.94 -47.33 -9.04
CA GLU A 489 -25.50 -46.10 -9.68
C GLU A 489 -23.99 -45.93 -9.48
N ARG A 490 -23.27 -45.57 -10.55
CA ARG A 490 -21.94 -45.00 -10.42
C ARG A 490 -22.03 -43.52 -10.78
N SER A 491 -22.10 -42.73 -9.73
CA SER A 491 -21.98 -41.29 -9.71
C SER A 491 -20.66 -40.86 -10.34
N ALA A 492 -20.75 -40.00 -11.36
CA ALA A 492 -19.65 -39.20 -11.84
C ALA A 492 -19.40 -38.09 -10.80
N SER A 493 -18.26 -38.18 -10.10
CA SER A 493 -17.74 -37.10 -9.28
C SER A 493 -16.69 -36.36 -10.10
N THR A 494 -17.09 -35.22 -10.67
CA THR A 494 -16.17 -34.18 -11.12
C THR A 494 -15.86 -33.31 -9.93
N ASP A 495 -14.68 -33.49 -9.33
CA ASP A 495 -14.08 -32.50 -8.44
C ASP A 495 -12.59 -32.41 -8.75
N THR A 496 -12.20 -31.30 -9.37
CA THR A 496 -10.85 -30.75 -9.27
C THR A 496 -10.94 -29.24 -9.47
N GLU A 497 -11.44 -28.56 -8.44
CA GLU A 497 -11.08 -27.17 -8.20
C GLU A 497 -9.61 -27.14 -7.77
N TYR A 498 -8.78 -26.41 -8.51
CA TYR A 498 -7.45 -26.00 -8.07
C TYR A 498 -7.53 -24.62 -7.43
N ALA A 499 -7.00 -24.52 -6.22
CA ALA A 499 -6.55 -23.31 -5.56
C ALA A 499 -5.02 -23.30 -5.50
#